data_AF-A0A0G4N1Q8-F1
#
_entry.id   AF-A0A0G4N1Q8-F1
#
_cell.length_a   1.000
_cell.length_b   1.000
_cell.length_c   1.000
_cell.angle_alpha   90.00
_cell.angle_beta   90.00
_cell.angle_gamma   90.00
#
_symmetry.space_group_name_H-M   'P 1'
#
loop_
_entity.id
_entity.type
_entity.pdbx_description
1 polymer ?
#
loop_
_entity_poly.entity_id
_entity_poly.type
_entity_poly.pdbx_seq_one_letter_code
_entity_poly.pdbx_strand_id
1 'polypeptide(L)'
;MAPVLDPPETVDWMGKQVPVWSMQTINYGLLLSQDPGEIDKVVNACLEEGYFYLDLQGIDGRRMLSDQQETLKLMKRFFDAPIEAKNEFGLISSHLGYEPVGSRTGVAAGTKDGYEMLKVSRDEIQHDNPRIPAPVKNSADMRILENAIGSCNTVTKVILSALSTGLALTGAGRFENMHRNDRLSTTTLSMMHYLPSALAGQNRIGHQKHTDISTLTLLFSEQWGLQVRPPGTCGAREMGFVRPKAGCAFVHVGDSLRFASGMKFQSCIHRVYFLASLVALPLIERVGRRKLMLFGAFGMMGSMAILAGTTSTGTTNEDGAPQLSTAYGVTAVVFLFAFNSFFAVGWLGMTWLYPAEVTGLNIRIQANALSTCSNWISNFLIVMITPPAFANLQWKTYVMFAVFNAALIPCVYLYFPETSKRSLEEIDLYFARAWSEGVSPVKMAKTMPRYTATELDNELAKYFSAADIEQRRGSMLQSRRPSAMTQAPDEPSVNKNTTQ
;
A
#
# COMPACT_ATOMS: atom_id res chain seq x y z
N MET A 1 42.68 -8.83 6.63
CA MET A 1 41.22 -9.04 6.59
C MET A 1 40.57 -7.77 7.10
N ALA A 2 39.79 -7.07 6.27
CA ALA A 2 38.95 -6.00 6.79
C ALA A 2 37.91 -6.64 7.72
N PRO A 3 37.66 -6.08 8.93
CA PRO A 3 36.71 -6.67 9.86
C PRO A 3 35.34 -6.72 9.19
N VAL A 4 34.70 -7.88 9.27
CA VAL A 4 33.27 -8.04 8.94
C VAL A 4 32.53 -7.20 9.98
N LEU A 5 32.22 -5.96 9.64
CA LEU A 5 31.34 -5.13 10.46
C LEU A 5 29.98 -5.81 10.48
N ASP A 6 29.50 -6.14 11.68
CA ASP A 6 28.12 -6.56 11.89
C ASP A 6 27.19 -5.56 11.20
N PRO A 7 26.10 -6.02 10.55
CA PRO A 7 25.17 -5.12 9.90
C PRO A 7 24.69 -4.06 10.90
N PRO A 8 24.60 -2.78 10.49
CA PRO A 8 24.11 -1.74 11.38
C PRO A 8 22.70 -2.13 11.86
N GLU A 9 22.49 -2.23 13.18
CA GLU A 9 21.18 -2.55 13.78
C GLU A 9 20.14 -1.49 13.39
N THR A 10 20.60 -0.26 13.16
CA THR A 10 19.79 0.87 12.73
C THR A 10 20.50 1.69 11.66
N VAL A 11 19.73 2.25 10.74
CA VAL A 11 20.18 3.27 9.78
C VAL A 11 19.66 4.61 10.27
N ASP A 12 20.55 5.62 10.36
CA ASP A 12 20.10 6.99 10.56
C ASP A 12 19.30 7.43 9.33
N TRP A 13 18.00 7.61 9.55
CA TRP A 13 17.04 7.97 8.53
C TRP A 13 16.15 9.07 9.08
N MET A 14 16.33 10.28 8.53
CA MET A 14 15.59 11.50 8.92
C MET A 14 15.82 11.92 10.38
N GLY A 15 17.04 11.74 10.91
CA GLY A 15 17.37 12.09 12.31
C GLY A 15 16.73 11.14 13.32
N LYS A 16 16.28 9.97 12.86
CA LYS A 16 15.79 8.85 13.66
C LYS A 16 16.59 7.62 13.29
N GLN A 17 16.92 6.82 14.29
CA GLN A 17 17.48 5.50 14.08
C GLN A 17 16.33 4.55 13.67
N VAL A 18 16.31 4.11 12.42
CA VAL A 18 15.33 3.14 11.90
C VAL A 18 15.97 1.77 11.85
N PRO A 19 15.31 0.71 12.33
CA PRO A 19 15.90 -0.61 12.39
C PRO A 19 16.19 -1.17 11.00
N VAL A 20 17.26 -1.94 10.90
CA VAL A 20 17.51 -2.85 9.78
C VAL A 20 17.12 -4.25 10.25
N TRP A 21 16.14 -4.86 9.58
CA TRP A 21 15.69 -6.18 10.00
C TRP A 21 16.72 -7.24 9.61
N SER A 22 17.24 -7.94 10.63
CA SER A 22 17.93 -9.20 10.44
C SER A 22 16.91 -10.26 10.01
N MET A 23 17.33 -11.18 9.15
CA MET A 23 16.50 -12.30 8.71
C MET A 23 17.37 -13.49 8.36
N GLN A 24 16.77 -14.68 8.34
CA GLN A 24 17.48 -15.90 7.99
C GLN A 24 18.01 -15.83 6.55
N THR A 25 19.20 -16.42 6.33
CA THR A 25 19.75 -16.64 5.00
C THR A 25 19.65 -18.12 4.69
N ILE A 26 18.93 -18.45 3.63
CA ILE A 26 18.68 -19.79 3.13
C ILE A 26 19.63 -20.08 1.97
N ASN A 27 20.42 -21.13 2.06
CA ASN A 27 21.34 -21.56 1.00
C ASN A 27 20.58 -22.30 -0.11
N TYR A 28 20.61 -21.75 -1.33
CA TYR A 28 19.87 -22.33 -2.45
C TYR A 28 20.33 -23.75 -2.83
N GLY A 29 21.63 -24.05 -2.80
CA GLY A 29 22.14 -25.37 -3.19
C GLY A 29 21.74 -26.47 -2.20
N LEU A 30 21.77 -26.17 -0.90
CA LEU A 30 21.26 -27.08 0.14
C LEU A 30 19.74 -27.26 0.04
N LEU A 31 19.00 -26.18 -0.21
CA LEU A 31 17.55 -26.23 -0.40
C LEU A 31 17.15 -27.05 -1.64
N LEU A 32 17.88 -26.88 -2.74
CA LEU A 32 17.74 -27.67 -3.97
C LEU A 32 17.98 -29.16 -3.71
N SER A 33 18.92 -29.47 -2.82
CA SER A 33 19.25 -30.85 -2.42
C SER A 33 18.28 -31.42 -1.38
N GLN A 34 17.25 -30.67 -0.99
CA GLN A 34 16.29 -31.04 0.07
C GLN A 34 16.99 -31.37 1.40
N ASP A 35 18.05 -30.63 1.73
CA ASP A 35 18.74 -30.78 3.02
C ASP A 35 17.75 -30.52 4.19
N PRO A 36 17.62 -31.44 5.16
CA PRO A 36 16.65 -31.30 6.24
C PRO A 36 16.84 -30.03 7.07
N GLY A 37 18.09 -29.67 7.38
CA GLY A 37 18.38 -28.47 8.18
C GLY A 37 18.02 -27.19 7.43
N GLU A 38 18.22 -27.16 6.11
CA GLU A 38 17.85 -26.02 5.29
C GLU A 38 16.34 -25.92 5.02
N ILE A 39 15.66 -27.07 4.92
CA ILE A 39 14.19 -27.14 4.88
C ILE A 39 13.59 -26.56 6.16
N ASP A 40 14.09 -26.98 7.32
CA ASP A 40 13.59 -26.48 8.61
C ASP A 40 13.76 -24.97 8.73
N LYS A 41 14.92 -24.43 8.29
CA LYS A 41 15.15 -22.98 8.26
C LYS A 41 14.12 -22.24 7.40
N VAL A 42 13.90 -22.68 6.15
CA VAL A 42 12.96 -21.97 5.26
C VAL A 42 11.51 -22.08 5.75
N VAL A 43 11.13 -23.22 6.32
CA VAL A 43 9.79 -23.41 6.91
C VAL A 43 9.61 -22.47 8.10
N ASN A 44 10.58 -22.43 9.01
CA ASN A 44 10.54 -21.55 10.17
C ASN A 44 10.51 -20.07 9.75
N ALA A 45 11.33 -19.67 8.78
CA ALA A 45 11.30 -18.32 8.24
C ALA A 45 9.92 -17.94 7.68
N CYS A 46 9.25 -18.85 6.96
CA CYS A 46 7.89 -18.64 6.44
C CYS A 46 6.81 -18.64 7.54
N LEU A 47 6.96 -19.42 8.61
CA LEU A 47 6.02 -19.50 9.74
C LEU A 47 6.12 -18.29 10.67
N GLU A 48 7.32 -17.78 10.89
CA GLU A 48 7.58 -16.70 11.85
C GLU A 48 7.54 -15.32 11.20
N GLU A 49 8.37 -15.09 10.18
CA GLU A 49 8.60 -13.76 9.62
C GLU A 49 7.96 -13.56 8.23
N GLY A 50 7.75 -14.64 7.48
CA GLY A 50 7.21 -14.58 6.12
C GLY A 50 8.18 -14.02 5.07
N TYR A 51 9.45 -13.81 5.42
CA TYR A 51 10.50 -13.38 4.51
C TYR A 51 11.89 -13.91 4.91
N PHE A 52 12.81 -13.98 3.97
CA PHE A 52 14.20 -14.43 4.17
C PHE A 52 15.10 -13.99 3.02
N TYR A 53 16.42 -14.08 3.21
CA TYR A 53 17.38 -14.03 2.10
C TYR A 53 17.56 -15.41 1.51
N LEU A 54 17.61 -15.51 0.19
CA LEU A 54 18.06 -16.71 -0.53
C LEU A 54 19.46 -16.46 -1.08
N ASP A 55 20.45 -17.19 -0.58
CA ASP A 55 21.84 -17.15 -1.05
C ASP A 55 22.02 -17.98 -2.33
N LEU A 56 22.41 -17.29 -3.40
CA LEU A 56 22.56 -17.82 -4.75
C LEU A 56 24.03 -17.85 -5.21
N GLN A 57 25.00 -17.62 -4.32
CA GLN A 57 26.42 -17.57 -4.67
C GLN A 57 27.02 -18.97 -5.00
N GLY A 58 26.35 -20.04 -4.56
CA GLY A 58 26.69 -21.42 -4.89
C GLY A 58 26.64 -21.70 -6.40
N ILE A 59 27.23 -22.82 -6.83
CA ILE A 59 27.30 -23.22 -8.24
C ILE A 59 25.89 -23.26 -8.87
N ASP A 60 24.92 -23.79 -8.14
CA ASP A 60 23.53 -23.94 -8.62
C ASP A 60 22.77 -22.61 -8.73
N GLY A 61 23.16 -21.60 -7.94
CA GLY A 61 22.53 -20.27 -7.94
C GLY A 61 23.20 -19.26 -8.87
N ARG A 62 24.46 -19.47 -9.27
CA ARG A 62 25.23 -18.50 -10.07
C ARG A 62 24.59 -18.17 -11.41
N ARG A 63 23.91 -19.13 -12.05
CA ARG A 63 23.18 -18.87 -13.31
C ARG A 63 22.10 -17.80 -13.12
N MET A 64 21.33 -17.90 -12.04
CA MET A 64 20.30 -16.93 -11.69
C MET A 64 20.89 -15.53 -11.49
N LEU A 65 22.03 -15.43 -10.80
CA LEU A 65 22.74 -14.16 -10.64
C LEU A 65 23.21 -13.58 -11.98
N SER A 66 23.68 -14.44 -12.91
CA SER A 66 24.05 -14.00 -14.26
C SER A 66 22.84 -13.47 -15.05
N ASP A 67 21.72 -14.20 -15.03
CA ASP A 67 20.49 -13.77 -15.71
C ASP A 67 19.97 -12.45 -15.13
N GLN A 68 20.09 -12.27 -13.81
CA GLN A 68 19.73 -11.04 -13.12
C GLN A 68 20.60 -9.85 -13.54
N GLN A 69 21.90 -10.03 -13.72
CA GLN A 69 22.80 -8.97 -14.18
C GLN A 69 22.50 -8.55 -15.63
N GLU A 70 22.19 -9.49 -16.51
CA GLU A 70 21.73 -9.17 -17.87
C GLU A 70 20.39 -8.44 -17.85
N THR A 71 19.49 -8.83 -16.94
CA THR A 71 18.20 -8.13 -16.74
C THR A 71 18.42 -6.70 -16.26
N LEU A 72 19.37 -6.43 -15.35
CA LEU A 72 19.69 -5.06 -14.93
C LEU A 72 20.22 -4.20 -16.09
N LYS A 73 21.06 -4.75 -16.96
CA LYS A 73 21.54 -4.04 -18.17
C LYS A 73 20.38 -3.72 -19.12
N LEU A 74 19.47 -4.68 -19.29
CA LEU A 74 18.23 -4.48 -20.06
C LEU A 74 17.35 -3.40 -19.44
N MET A 75 17.15 -3.44 -18.12
CA MET A 75 16.38 -2.43 -17.38
C MET A 75 16.93 -1.03 -17.63
N LYS A 76 18.25 -0.84 -17.48
CA LYS A 76 18.90 0.45 -17.72
C LYS A 76 18.60 0.96 -19.13
N ARG A 77 18.85 0.13 -20.15
CA ARG A 77 18.58 0.47 -21.55
C ARG A 77 17.10 0.79 -21.81
N PHE A 78 16.19 0.02 -21.21
CA PHE A 78 14.75 0.23 -21.35
C PHE A 78 14.33 1.57 -20.75
N PHE A 79 14.71 1.86 -19.50
CA PHE A 79 14.28 3.07 -18.81
C PHE A 79 14.93 4.35 -19.35
N ASP A 80 16.12 4.25 -19.95
CA ASP A 80 16.78 5.34 -20.68
C ASP A 80 16.09 5.68 -22.02
N ALA A 81 15.18 4.83 -22.52
CA ALA A 81 14.47 5.06 -23.77
C ALA A 81 13.41 6.19 -23.66
N PRO A 82 13.03 6.84 -24.78
CA PRO A 82 11.98 7.86 -24.80
C PRO A 82 10.64 7.34 -24.27
N ILE A 83 9.87 8.21 -23.61
CA ILE A 83 8.60 7.85 -22.98
C ILE A 83 7.59 7.30 -23.99
N GLU A 84 7.60 7.81 -25.23
CA GLU A 84 6.74 7.36 -26.33
C GLU A 84 7.00 5.90 -26.68
N ALA A 85 8.27 5.48 -26.66
CA ALA A 85 8.68 4.11 -26.94
C ALA A 85 8.40 3.19 -25.74
N LYS A 86 8.58 3.68 -24.50
CA LYS A 86 8.27 2.91 -23.28
C LYS A 86 6.77 2.68 -23.10
N ASN A 87 5.97 3.69 -23.43
CA ASN A 87 4.52 3.72 -23.22
C ASN A 87 3.71 3.27 -24.45
N GLU A 88 4.34 2.55 -25.40
CA GLU A 88 3.71 2.11 -26.67
C GLU A 88 2.33 1.46 -26.47
N PHE A 89 2.20 0.59 -25.46
CA PHE A 89 0.94 -0.07 -25.10
C PHE A 89 0.33 0.42 -23.79
N GLY A 90 1.02 1.30 -23.06
CA GLY A 90 0.67 1.66 -21.68
C GLY A 90 0.54 0.45 -20.75
N LEU A 91 -0.29 0.61 -19.71
CA LEU A 91 -0.63 -0.48 -18.79
C LEU A 91 -1.83 -1.27 -19.33
N ILE A 92 -1.59 -2.51 -19.75
CA ILE A 92 -2.61 -3.40 -20.33
C ILE A 92 -3.42 -4.09 -19.24
N SER A 93 -2.74 -4.57 -18.19
CA SER A 93 -3.36 -5.25 -17.05
C SER A 93 -2.53 -5.10 -15.78
N SER A 94 -2.99 -5.64 -14.65
CA SER A 94 -2.22 -5.67 -13.39
C SER A 94 -0.85 -6.36 -13.52
N HIS A 95 -0.66 -7.19 -14.55
CA HIS A 95 0.48 -8.07 -14.75
C HIS A 95 1.23 -7.82 -16.07
N LEU A 96 0.81 -6.84 -16.88
CA LEU A 96 1.38 -6.62 -18.21
C LEU A 96 1.33 -5.14 -18.61
N GLY A 97 2.45 -4.64 -19.12
CA GLY A 97 2.57 -3.31 -19.70
C GLY A 97 3.43 -2.36 -18.88
N TYR A 98 3.50 -1.12 -19.34
CA TYR A 98 4.34 -0.07 -18.75
C TYR A 98 3.50 0.92 -17.93
N GLU A 99 3.98 1.23 -16.74
CA GLU A 99 3.42 2.22 -15.82
C GLU A 99 4.36 3.43 -15.74
N PRO A 100 3.96 4.62 -16.25
CA PRO A 100 4.76 5.82 -16.10
C PRO A 100 4.76 6.35 -14.67
N VAL A 101 5.71 7.24 -14.39
CA VAL A 101 5.90 7.88 -13.09
C VAL A 101 4.64 8.63 -12.65
N GLY A 102 4.16 8.32 -11.45
CA GLY A 102 2.98 8.95 -10.88
C GLY A 102 1.66 8.42 -11.44
N SER A 103 1.63 7.16 -11.83
CA SER A 103 0.41 6.43 -12.21
C SER A 103 -0.40 5.92 -11.00
N ARG A 104 0.23 5.74 -9.86
CA ARG A 104 -0.31 5.23 -8.60
C ARG A 104 -0.15 6.24 -7.45
N THR A 105 -0.76 5.89 -6.32
CA THR A 105 -0.59 6.62 -5.07
C THR A 105 0.78 6.30 -4.48
N GLY A 106 1.50 7.33 -4.03
CA GLY A 106 2.80 7.25 -3.37
C GLY A 106 2.69 6.95 -1.87
N VAL A 107 3.82 6.72 -1.21
CA VAL A 107 3.87 6.24 0.19
C VAL A 107 3.22 7.19 1.20
N ALA A 108 3.23 8.49 0.89
CA ALA A 108 2.62 9.53 1.70
C ALA A 108 1.21 9.89 1.17
N ALA A 109 0.31 10.26 2.08
CA ALA A 109 -1.03 10.71 1.71
C ALA A 109 -0.96 11.92 0.75
N GLY A 110 -1.72 11.83 -0.35
CA GLY A 110 -1.77 12.90 -1.37
C GLY A 110 -0.56 12.94 -2.33
N THR A 111 0.38 12.00 -2.21
CA THR A 111 1.51 11.89 -3.14
C THR A 111 1.24 10.84 -4.20
N LYS A 112 1.87 11.00 -5.36
CA LYS A 112 1.90 9.95 -6.39
C LYS A 112 3.15 9.11 -6.23
N ASP A 113 3.24 7.94 -6.85
CA ASP A 113 4.48 7.17 -6.84
C ASP A 113 5.60 7.92 -7.59
N GLY A 114 6.85 7.61 -7.23
CA GLY A 114 8.07 8.16 -7.83
C GLY A 114 8.84 7.18 -8.70
N TYR A 115 8.16 6.17 -9.26
CA TYR A 115 8.81 5.13 -10.05
C TYR A 115 8.11 4.93 -11.38
N GLU A 116 8.86 4.47 -12.37
CA GLU A 116 8.31 3.88 -13.58
C GLU A 116 8.52 2.36 -13.51
N MET A 117 7.64 1.60 -14.16
CA MET A 117 7.67 0.14 -14.09
C MET A 117 7.29 -0.49 -15.41
N LEU A 118 7.99 -1.56 -15.79
CA LEU A 118 7.60 -2.45 -16.86
C LEU A 118 7.26 -3.82 -16.28
N LYS A 119 6.06 -4.32 -16.62
CA LYS A 119 5.59 -5.64 -16.27
C LYS A 119 5.54 -6.54 -17.50
N VAL A 120 6.15 -7.70 -17.36
CA VAL A 120 6.21 -8.72 -18.40
C VAL A 120 5.68 -10.02 -17.81
N SER A 121 4.54 -10.49 -18.29
CA SER A 121 3.96 -11.76 -17.84
C SER A 121 4.62 -12.94 -18.55
N ARG A 122 4.74 -14.07 -17.83
CA ARG A 122 5.28 -15.32 -18.37
C ARG A 122 4.52 -15.81 -19.60
N ASP A 123 3.21 -15.65 -19.61
CA ASP A 123 2.37 -16.13 -20.70
C ASP A 123 2.47 -15.21 -21.91
N GLU A 124 2.55 -13.89 -21.73
CA GLU A 124 2.61 -12.95 -22.86
C GLU A 124 3.90 -13.16 -23.67
N ILE A 125 5.06 -13.34 -23.03
CA ILE A 125 6.34 -13.55 -23.74
C ILE A 125 6.40 -14.80 -24.61
N GLN A 126 5.50 -15.76 -24.40
CA GLN A 126 5.44 -17.00 -25.18
C GLN A 126 4.55 -16.87 -26.43
N HIS A 127 3.84 -15.76 -26.61
CA HIS A 127 3.02 -15.53 -27.80
C HIS A 127 3.89 -15.16 -29.02
N ASP A 128 3.45 -15.54 -30.22
CA ASP A 128 4.15 -15.19 -31.47
C ASP A 128 4.31 -13.66 -31.67
N ASN A 129 3.38 -12.87 -31.13
CA ASN A 129 3.43 -11.41 -31.17
C ASN A 129 3.08 -10.81 -29.80
N PRO A 130 4.05 -10.73 -28.88
CA PRO A 130 3.81 -10.24 -27.52
C PRO A 130 3.58 -8.73 -27.52
N ARG A 131 2.63 -8.26 -26.70
CA ARG A 131 2.35 -6.83 -26.47
C ARG A 131 3.29 -6.24 -25.43
N ILE A 132 4.57 -6.24 -25.79
CA ILE A 132 5.66 -5.69 -24.99
C ILE A 132 6.29 -4.53 -25.77
N PRO A 133 6.64 -3.40 -25.13
CA PRO A 133 7.16 -2.23 -25.82
C PRO A 133 8.39 -2.50 -26.70
N ALA A 134 8.48 -1.80 -27.82
CA ALA A 134 9.53 -1.93 -28.83
C ALA A 134 10.97 -1.94 -28.27
N PRO A 135 11.35 -1.16 -27.24
CA PRO A 135 12.72 -1.16 -26.74
C PRO A 135 13.22 -2.49 -26.17
N VAL A 136 12.32 -3.45 -25.85
CA VAL A 136 12.71 -4.81 -25.40
C VAL A 136 12.18 -5.92 -26.31
N LYS A 137 11.57 -5.59 -27.46
CA LYS A 137 10.90 -6.55 -28.34
C LYS A 137 11.86 -7.29 -29.30
N ASN A 138 13.15 -6.96 -29.30
CA ASN A 138 14.13 -7.68 -30.13
C ASN A 138 14.45 -9.06 -29.55
N SER A 139 14.93 -9.97 -30.41
CA SER A 139 15.15 -11.38 -30.04
C SER A 139 16.17 -11.59 -28.92
N ALA A 140 17.18 -10.72 -28.80
CA ALA A 140 18.18 -10.81 -27.75
C ALA A 140 17.59 -10.46 -26.38
N ASP A 141 16.82 -9.37 -26.31
CA ASP A 141 16.19 -8.92 -25.06
C ASP A 141 15.03 -9.81 -24.63
N MET A 142 14.24 -10.32 -25.58
CA MET A 142 13.21 -11.32 -25.31
C MET A 142 13.80 -12.55 -24.63
N ARG A 143 14.98 -13.02 -25.09
CA ARG A 143 15.68 -14.13 -24.45
C ARG A 143 16.17 -13.80 -23.04
N ILE A 144 16.56 -12.55 -22.76
CA ILE A 144 16.92 -12.12 -21.39
C ILE A 144 15.67 -12.20 -20.48
N LEU A 145 14.52 -11.71 -20.95
CA LEU A 145 13.26 -11.77 -20.19
C LEU A 145 12.81 -13.22 -19.95
N GLU A 146 12.88 -14.08 -20.97
CA GLU A 146 12.60 -15.51 -20.86
C GLU A 146 13.50 -16.21 -19.85
N ASN A 147 14.82 -15.96 -19.90
CA ASN A 147 15.77 -16.53 -18.95
C ASN A 147 15.48 -16.06 -17.52
N ALA A 148 15.23 -14.77 -17.33
CA ALA A 148 14.93 -14.21 -16.01
C ALA A 148 13.65 -14.82 -15.42
N ILE A 149 12.56 -14.89 -16.19
CA ILE A 149 11.29 -15.49 -15.76
C ILE A 149 11.46 -17.00 -15.50
N GLY A 150 12.17 -17.70 -16.39
CA GLY A 150 12.43 -19.14 -16.28
C GLY A 150 13.26 -19.51 -15.05
N SER A 151 14.32 -18.75 -14.77
CA SER A 151 15.17 -18.94 -13.60
C SER A 151 14.42 -18.61 -12.30
N CYS A 152 13.62 -17.53 -12.27
CA CYS A 152 12.72 -17.21 -11.15
C CYS A 152 11.71 -18.33 -10.87
N ASN A 153 11.08 -18.88 -11.91
CA ASN A 153 10.12 -19.97 -11.77
C ASN A 153 10.78 -21.24 -11.24
N THR A 154 11.99 -21.57 -11.71
CA THR A 154 12.76 -22.72 -11.20
C THR A 154 13.06 -22.59 -9.71
N VAL A 155 13.63 -21.46 -9.30
CA VAL A 155 13.94 -21.18 -7.88
C VAL A 155 12.67 -21.23 -7.03
N THR A 156 11.57 -20.64 -7.51
CA THR A 156 10.27 -20.67 -6.84
C THR A 156 9.80 -22.11 -6.60
N LYS A 157 9.89 -22.98 -7.60
CA LYS A 157 9.50 -24.40 -7.45
C LYS A 157 10.36 -25.16 -6.45
N VAL A 158 11.66 -24.85 -6.38
CA VAL A 158 12.56 -25.43 -5.38
C VAL A 158 12.12 -25.04 -3.97
N ILE A 159 11.84 -23.75 -3.75
CA ILE A 159 11.34 -23.25 -2.45
C ILE A 159 10.01 -23.92 -2.11
N LEU A 160 9.05 -23.96 -3.04
CA LEU A 160 7.75 -24.58 -2.81
C LEU A 160 7.86 -26.08 -2.51
N SER A 161 8.73 -26.80 -3.22
CA SER A 161 9.00 -28.22 -2.96
C SER A 161 9.56 -28.44 -1.56
N ALA A 162 10.53 -27.62 -1.13
CA ALA A 162 11.08 -27.66 0.22
C ALA A 162 10.01 -27.37 1.30
N LEU A 163 9.17 -26.36 1.09
CA LEU A 163 8.06 -26.05 1.99
C LEU A 163 7.02 -27.18 2.05
N SER A 164 6.71 -27.82 0.91
CA SER A 164 5.84 -29.00 0.85
C SER A 164 6.43 -30.15 1.65
N THR A 165 7.73 -30.42 1.49
CA THR A 165 8.44 -31.48 2.23
C THR A 165 8.44 -31.20 3.73
N GLY A 166 8.78 -29.98 4.16
CA GLY A 166 8.83 -29.63 5.57
C GLY A 166 7.47 -29.56 6.27
N LEU A 167 6.37 -29.33 5.52
CA LEU A 167 5.00 -29.47 6.03
C LEU A 167 4.42 -30.90 5.86
N ALA A 168 5.24 -31.87 5.44
CA ALA A 168 4.84 -33.25 5.17
C ALA A 168 3.66 -33.39 4.18
N LEU A 169 3.57 -32.49 3.20
CA LEU A 169 2.53 -32.52 2.17
C LEU A 169 2.87 -33.57 1.12
N THR A 170 1.84 -34.32 0.70
CA THR A 170 1.96 -35.42 -0.27
C THR A 170 0.98 -35.26 -1.44
N GLY A 171 1.31 -35.88 -2.57
CA GLY A 171 0.46 -35.92 -3.76
C GLY A 171 0.03 -34.52 -4.26
N ALA A 172 -1.27 -34.37 -4.56
CA ALA A 172 -1.84 -33.13 -5.08
C ALA A 172 -1.80 -31.96 -4.09
N GLY A 173 -1.59 -32.22 -2.79
CA GLY A 173 -1.52 -31.17 -1.76
C GLY A 173 -0.20 -30.40 -1.73
N ARG A 174 0.81 -30.82 -2.50
CA ARG A 174 2.12 -30.16 -2.56
C ARG A 174 2.04 -28.83 -3.33
N PHE A 175 2.62 -27.76 -2.81
CA PHE A 175 2.48 -26.40 -3.33
C PHE A 175 3.01 -26.24 -4.76
N GLU A 176 4.11 -26.90 -5.11
CA GLU A 176 4.69 -26.86 -6.45
C GLU A 176 3.77 -27.49 -7.51
N ASN A 177 2.89 -28.42 -7.12
CA ASN A 177 1.89 -29.02 -8.01
C ASN A 177 0.77 -28.04 -8.35
N MET A 178 0.58 -26.99 -7.56
CA MET A 178 -0.33 -25.87 -7.88
C MET A 178 0.29 -24.92 -8.93
N HIS A 179 1.60 -25.00 -9.19
CA HIS A 179 2.37 -24.12 -10.08
C HIS A 179 2.76 -24.83 -11.38
N ARG A 180 1.74 -25.24 -12.13
CA ARG A 180 1.86 -26.01 -13.38
C ARG A 180 2.47 -25.20 -14.52
N ASN A 181 3.37 -25.81 -15.30
CA ASN A 181 4.04 -25.11 -16.39
C ASN A 181 3.20 -25.07 -17.68
N ASP A 182 2.32 -26.04 -17.87
CA ASP A 182 1.43 -26.26 -19.02
C ASP A 182 0.11 -25.46 -18.94
N ARG A 183 -0.06 -24.63 -17.91
CA ARG A 183 -1.27 -23.84 -17.66
C ARG A 183 -0.94 -22.36 -17.60
N LEU A 184 -1.95 -21.55 -17.91
CA LEU A 184 -1.88 -20.10 -17.75
C LEU A 184 -1.44 -19.72 -16.33
N SER A 185 -0.56 -18.74 -16.24
CA SER A 185 0.06 -18.28 -15.03
C SER A 185 0.09 -16.75 -14.99
N THR A 186 -0.28 -16.19 -13.85
CA THR A 186 -0.10 -14.75 -13.57
C THR A 186 1.32 -14.39 -13.13
N THR A 187 2.28 -15.31 -13.28
CA THR A 187 3.71 -15.05 -13.00
C THR A 187 4.17 -13.86 -13.83
N THR A 188 4.71 -12.85 -13.14
CA THR A 188 5.06 -11.56 -13.75
C THR A 188 6.46 -11.15 -13.30
N LEU A 189 7.33 -10.84 -14.25
CA LEU A 189 8.55 -10.09 -14.00
C LEU A 189 8.19 -8.60 -13.95
N SER A 190 8.47 -7.96 -12.82
CA SER A 190 8.27 -6.52 -12.64
C SER A 190 9.63 -5.84 -12.53
N MET A 191 9.97 -5.03 -13.53
CA MET A 191 11.16 -4.19 -13.54
C MET A 191 10.76 -2.80 -13.05
N MET A 192 11.34 -2.33 -11.95
CA MET A 192 11.02 -1.03 -11.35
C MET A 192 12.22 -0.10 -11.40
N HIS A 193 12.00 1.16 -11.77
CA HIS A 193 13.00 2.21 -11.74
C HIS A 193 12.49 3.41 -10.95
N TYR A 194 13.08 3.62 -9.78
CA TYR A 194 12.76 4.74 -8.90
C TYR A 194 13.60 5.95 -9.31
N LEU A 195 12.96 7.05 -9.66
CA LEU A 195 13.67 8.25 -10.09
C LEU A 195 14.09 9.10 -8.88
N PRO A 196 15.26 9.77 -8.96
CA PRO A 196 15.61 10.82 -8.04
C PRO A 196 14.50 11.88 -7.93
N SER A 197 14.20 12.36 -6.72
CA SER A 197 13.13 13.36 -6.53
C SER A 197 13.33 14.66 -7.32
N ALA A 198 14.57 14.99 -7.70
CA ALA A 198 14.87 16.09 -8.61
C ALA A 198 14.27 15.88 -10.02
N LEU A 199 14.14 14.63 -10.46
CA LEU A 199 13.59 14.22 -11.76
C LEU A 199 12.12 13.79 -11.65
N ALA A 200 11.72 13.16 -10.55
CA ALA A 200 10.34 12.71 -10.32
C ALA A 200 9.38 13.86 -9.94
N GLY A 201 9.89 14.96 -9.39
CA GLY A 201 9.11 16.06 -8.81
C GLY A 201 8.80 15.85 -7.32
N GLN A 202 8.61 16.95 -6.59
CA GLN A 202 8.56 16.97 -5.11
C GLN A 202 7.40 16.15 -4.48
N ASN A 203 6.36 15.81 -5.25
CA ASN A 203 5.16 15.07 -4.79
C ASN A 203 5.06 13.63 -5.32
N ARG A 204 6.17 13.07 -5.85
CA ARG A 204 6.23 11.70 -6.38
C ARG A 204 7.13 10.84 -5.49
N ILE A 205 6.53 10.12 -4.55
CA ILE A 205 7.18 9.48 -3.40
C ILE A 205 6.91 7.98 -3.39
N GLY A 206 7.94 7.20 -3.71
CA GLY A 206 8.04 5.77 -3.40
C GLY A 206 6.83 4.90 -3.77
N HIS A 207 6.72 3.73 -3.15
CA HIS A 207 5.61 2.78 -3.37
C HIS A 207 4.87 2.50 -2.06
N GLN A 208 3.53 2.64 -2.07
CA GLN A 208 2.68 2.44 -0.88
C GLN A 208 2.86 1.10 -0.19
N LYS A 209 2.49 1.09 1.11
CA LYS A 209 2.43 -0.13 1.90
C LYS A 209 1.42 -1.11 1.30
N HIS A 210 1.85 -2.33 1.02
CA HIS A 210 0.96 -3.40 0.55
C HIS A 210 1.50 -4.78 0.94
N THR A 211 0.66 -5.80 0.76
CA THR A 211 1.06 -7.20 0.66
C THR A 211 0.96 -7.62 -0.81
N ASP A 212 1.77 -8.60 -1.21
CA ASP A 212 1.65 -9.18 -2.54
C ASP A 212 0.58 -10.27 -2.54
N ILE A 213 -0.32 -10.21 -3.52
CA ILE A 213 -1.38 -11.22 -3.72
C ILE A 213 -0.77 -12.55 -4.22
N SER A 214 0.48 -12.55 -4.71
CA SER A 214 1.18 -13.69 -5.32
C SER A 214 1.44 -14.85 -4.35
N THR A 215 2.06 -15.93 -4.84
CA THR A 215 2.53 -17.04 -3.99
C THR A 215 3.84 -16.67 -3.27
N LEU A 216 4.86 -16.30 -4.05
CA LEU A 216 6.17 -15.89 -3.58
C LEU A 216 6.63 -14.72 -4.45
N THR A 217 7.32 -13.76 -3.83
CA THR A 217 8.00 -12.68 -4.55
C THR A 217 9.50 -12.79 -4.30
N LEU A 218 10.26 -12.86 -5.39
CA LEU A 218 11.72 -12.82 -5.39
C LEU A 218 12.16 -11.43 -5.83
N LEU A 219 12.78 -10.68 -4.93
CA LEU A 219 13.24 -9.32 -5.17
C LEU A 219 14.77 -9.29 -5.21
N PHE A 220 15.28 -8.77 -6.32
CA PHE A 220 16.69 -8.46 -6.49
C PHE A 220 16.87 -6.95 -6.47
N SER A 221 17.60 -6.44 -5.48
CA SER A 221 17.95 -5.03 -5.37
C SER A 221 19.39 -4.87 -4.93
N GLU A 222 20.14 -4.04 -5.64
CA GLU A 222 21.50 -3.63 -5.25
C GLU A 222 21.50 -2.33 -4.42
N GLN A 223 20.33 -1.67 -4.31
CA GLN A 223 20.17 -0.38 -3.67
C GLN A 223 19.22 -0.45 -2.47
N TRP A 224 19.49 0.39 -1.48
CA TRP A 224 18.61 0.57 -0.34
C TRP A 224 17.29 1.22 -0.76
N GLY A 225 16.19 0.82 -0.13
CA GLY A 225 14.89 1.43 -0.38
C GLY A 225 13.73 0.59 0.14
N LEU A 226 13.88 -0.73 0.16
CA LEU A 226 12.87 -1.64 0.70
C LEU A 226 12.78 -1.50 2.21
N GLN A 227 11.55 -1.30 2.70
CA GLN A 227 11.21 -1.47 4.10
C GLN A 227 10.15 -2.54 4.25
N VAL A 228 10.29 -3.38 5.26
CA VAL A 228 9.34 -4.42 5.60
C VAL A 228 8.84 -4.24 7.02
N ARG A 229 7.65 -4.74 7.26
CA ARG A 229 7.05 -4.86 8.59
C ARG A 229 6.76 -6.33 8.84
N PRO A 230 7.50 -6.96 9.77
CA PRO A 230 7.33 -8.37 10.04
C PRO A 230 5.96 -8.68 10.67
N PRO A 231 5.41 -9.87 10.41
CA PRO A 231 4.24 -10.42 11.08
C PRO A 231 4.63 -10.92 12.49
N GLY A 232 3.88 -10.58 13.54
CA GLY A 232 4.21 -11.00 14.91
C GLY A 232 3.50 -10.23 16.05
N THR A 233 3.41 -10.88 17.21
CA THR A 233 2.44 -10.79 18.33
C THR A 233 2.54 -9.61 19.31
N CYS A 234 3.05 -8.45 18.91
CA CYS A 234 3.00 -7.22 19.70
C CYS A 234 2.82 -6.04 18.76
N GLY A 235 1.88 -5.13 19.06
CA GLY A 235 1.62 -3.96 18.23
C GLY A 235 2.90 -3.27 17.72
N ALA A 236 2.94 -3.08 16.40
CA ALA A 236 3.93 -2.28 15.69
C ALA A 236 5.42 -2.66 15.92
N ARG A 237 5.92 -3.67 15.19
CA ARG A 237 7.25 -3.48 14.60
C ARG A 237 7.15 -2.29 13.66
N GLU A 238 7.96 -1.27 13.90
CA GLU A 238 8.13 -0.16 12.97
C GLU A 238 8.62 -0.69 11.61
N MET A 239 8.40 0.08 10.56
CA MET A 239 8.93 -0.28 9.24
C MET A 239 10.45 -0.20 9.31
N GLY A 240 11.12 -1.32 9.07
CA GLY A 240 12.57 -1.40 9.10
C GLY A 240 13.12 -1.67 7.72
N PHE A 241 14.34 -1.21 7.46
CA PHE A 241 15.00 -1.40 6.17
C PHE A 241 15.45 -2.85 5.98
N VAL A 242 15.40 -3.30 4.73
CA VAL A 242 16.04 -4.54 4.29
C VAL A 242 17.34 -4.18 3.61
N ARG A 243 18.44 -4.76 4.09
CA ARG A 243 19.77 -4.54 3.54
C ARG A 243 19.90 -5.22 2.17
N PRO A 244 20.30 -4.50 1.11
CA PRO A 244 20.74 -5.12 -0.12
C PRO A 244 21.94 -6.03 0.16
N LYS A 245 21.83 -7.32 -0.15
CA LYS A 245 22.88 -8.31 0.07
C LYS A 245 23.31 -8.88 -1.28
N ALA A 246 24.55 -8.60 -1.66
CA ALA A 246 25.12 -9.08 -2.92
C ALA A 246 25.05 -10.61 -2.98
N GLY A 247 24.66 -11.13 -4.15
CA GLY A 247 24.51 -12.57 -4.36
C GLY A 247 23.30 -13.21 -3.68
N CYS A 248 22.42 -12.43 -3.05
CA CYS A 248 21.19 -12.91 -2.44
C CYS A 248 19.94 -12.28 -3.08
N ALA A 249 18.84 -13.04 -3.11
CA ALA A 249 17.50 -12.51 -3.33
C ALA A 249 16.81 -12.26 -1.99
N PHE A 250 16.03 -11.19 -1.86
CA PHE A 250 15.02 -11.08 -0.80
C PHE A 250 13.77 -11.84 -1.25
N VAL A 251 13.32 -12.82 -0.47
CA VAL A 251 12.14 -13.62 -0.77
C VAL A 251 11.10 -13.36 0.30
N HIS A 252 9.85 -13.14 -0.11
CA HIS A 252 8.74 -13.08 0.83
C HIS A 252 7.52 -13.85 0.33
N VAL A 253 6.73 -14.32 1.30
CA VAL A 253 5.48 -15.05 1.10
C VAL A 253 4.36 -14.06 0.78
N GLY A 254 3.63 -14.32 -0.30
CA GLY A 254 2.44 -13.58 -0.65
C GLY A 254 1.16 -14.23 -0.12
N ASP A 255 0.04 -13.53 -0.27
CA ASP A 255 -1.24 -13.92 0.32
C ASP A 255 -1.76 -15.26 -0.24
N SER A 256 -1.48 -15.60 -1.50
CA SER A 256 -1.92 -16.89 -2.08
C SER A 256 -1.28 -18.09 -1.37
N LEU A 257 0.02 -18.01 -1.06
CA LEU A 257 0.71 -19.10 -0.36
C LEU A 257 0.32 -19.15 1.12
N ARG A 258 0.08 -17.99 1.73
CA ARG A 258 -0.52 -17.91 3.07
C ARG A 258 -1.86 -18.66 3.12
N PHE A 259 -2.76 -18.42 2.18
CA PHE A 259 -4.03 -19.15 2.11
C PHE A 259 -3.84 -20.65 1.83
N ALA A 260 -2.98 -21.01 0.86
CA ALA A 260 -2.71 -22.41 0.53
C ALA A 260 -2.12 -23.20 1.72
N SER A 261 -1.35 -22.54 2.58
CA SER A 261 -0.80 -23.15 3.80
C SER A 261 -1.81 -23.31 4.94
N GLY A 262 -3.07 -22.91 4.73
CA GLY A 262 -4.09 -22.89 5.78
C GLY A 262 -3.84 -21.78 6.81
N MET A 263 -3.37 -20.61 6.35
CA MET A 263 -3.03 -19.44 7.17
C MET A 263 -1.81 -19.64 8.11
N LYS A 264 -1.01 -20.69 7.89
CA LYS A 264 0.18 -20.98 8.70
C LYS A 264 1.35 -20.05 8.38
N PHE A 265 1.65 -19.87 7.09
CA PHE A 265 2.71 -18.97 6.66
C PHE A 265 2.26 -17.51 6.76
N GLN A 266 3.21 -16.63 7.07
CA GLN A 266 2.94 -15.21 7.22
C GLN A 266 3.21 -14.45 5.93
N SER A 267 2.37 -13.46 5.62
CA SER A 267 2.56 -12.52 4.51
C SER A 267 2.96 -11.16 5.09
N CYS A 268 4.13 -10.65 4.69
CA CYS A 268 4.70 -9.44 5.28
C CYS A 268 4.25 -8.18 4.52
N ILE A 269 4.03 -7.08 5.26
CA ILE A 269 3.69 -5.78 4.66
C ILE A 269 4.98 -5.04 4.31
N HIS A 270 5.10 -4.56 3.09
CA HIS A 270 6.31 -3.90 2.61
C HIS A 270 5.99 -2.60 1.84
N ARG A 271 6.99 -1.72 1.73
CA ARG A 271 6.94 -0.43 1.01
C ARG A 271 8.33 -0.03 0.53
N VAL A 272 8.43 0.91 -0.41
CA VAL A 272 9.71 1.44 -0.90
C VAL A 272 9.78 2.97 -0.73
N TYR A 273 10.82 3.49 -0.08
CA TYR A 273 11.05 4.93 0.13
C TYR A 273 12.28 5.44 -0.64
N PHE A 274 12.19 6.64 -1.24
CA PHE A 274 13.34 7.36 -1.79
C PHE A 274 13.85 8.43 -0.80
N LEU A 275 15.18 8.55 -0.66
CA LEU A 275 15.83 9.41 0.34
C LEU A 275 15.51 10.92 0.20
N ALA A 276 15.03 11.38 -0.97
CA ALA A 276 14.75 12.80 -1.24
C ALA A 276 13.28 13.22 -1.05
N SER A 277 12.41 12.36 -0.50
CA SER A 277 10.99 12.64 -0.21
C SER A 277 10.75 13.53 1.04
N LEU A 278 11.71 14.41 1.34
CA LEU A 278 12.04 14.98 2.66
C LEU A 278 11.15 16.13 3.20
N VAL A 279 10.10 16.61 2.50
CA VAL A 279 9.44 17.89 2.90
C VAL A 279 7.94 17.79 3.24
N ALA A 280 7.17 16.84 2.71
CA ALA A 280 5.70 16.83 2.86
C ALA A 280 5.18 16.15 4.15
N LEU A 281 5.90 15.15 4.65
CA LEU A 281 5.44 14.27 5.73
C LEU A 281 5.31 14.92 7.12
N PRO A 282 6.22 15.82 7.56
CA PRO A 282 6.05 16.48 8.85
C PRO A 282 4.82 17.40 8.89
N LEU A 283 4.30 17.84 7.73
CA LEU A 283 3.21 18.82 7.67
C LEU A 283 1.86 18.19 8.01
N ILE A 284 1.58 16.97 7.50
CA ILE A 284 0.27 16.31 7.66
C ILE A 284 0.08 15.77 9.09
N GLU A 285 1.11 15.14 9.66
CA GLU A 285 1.03 14.55 11.01
C GLU A 285 1.09 15.59 12.15
N ARG A 286 1.65 16.78 11.89
CA ARG A 286 1.74 17.85 12.90
C ARG A 286 0.50 18.73 12.96
N VAL A 287 -0.19 18.97 11.85
CA VAL A 287 -1.25 20.00 11.74
C VAL A 287 -2.62 19.49 12.22
N GLY A 288 -2.95 18.22 12.00
CA GLY A 288 -4.21 17.60 12.44
C GLY A 288 -5.33 17.65 11.40
N ARG A 289 -6.30 16.71 11.48
CA ARG A 289 -7.27 16.43 10.41
C ARG A 289 -8.22 17.61 10.19
N ARG A 290 -8.74 18.20 11.27
CA ARG A 290 -9.70 19.31 11.19
C ARG A 290 -9.10 20.56 10.57
N LYS A 291 -7.86 20.90 10.95
CA LYS A 291 -7.16 22.07 10.41
C LYS A 291 -6.83 21.90 8.93
N LEU A 292 -6.46 20.70 8.49
CA LEU A 292 -6.21 20.39 7.08
C LEU A 292 -7.48 20.46 6.24
N MET A 293 -8.61 19.93 6.72
CA MET A 293 -9.91 20.03 6.03
C MET A 293 -10.35 21.49 5.87
N LEU A 294 -10.19 22.32 6.91
CA LEU A 294 -10.50 23.75 6.85
C LEU A 294 -9.57 24.52 5.89
N PHE A 295 -8.27 24.24 5.93
CA PHE A 295 -7.29 24.83 5.01
C PHE A 295 -7.60 24.47 3.56
N GLY A 296 -7.87 23.19 3.29
CA GLY A 296 -8.26 22.72 1.96
C GLY A 296 -9.56 23.36 1.47
N ALA A 297 -10.59 23.43 2.32
CA ALA A 297 -11.87 24.04 1.96
C ALA A 297 -11.71 25.54 1.62
N PHE A 298 -10.92 26.28 2.40
CA PHE A 298 -10.66 27.70 2.14
C PHE A 298 -9.88 27.90 0.84
N GLY A 299 -8.84 27.09 0.60
CA GLY A 299 -8.05 27.15 -0.63
C GLY A 299 -8.84 26.75 -1.88
N MET A 300 -9.70 25.73 -1.79
CA MET A 300 -10.60 25.31 -2.86
C MET A 300 -11.64 26.39 -3.19
N MET A 301 -12.26 26.99 -2.15
CA MET A 301 -13.20 28.10 -2.31
C MET A 301 -12.54 29.28 -3.03
N GLY A 302 -11.37 29.74 -2.54
CA GLY A 302 -10.66 30.86 -3.14
C GLY A 302 -10.24 30.59 -4.59
N SER A 303 -9.78 29.37 -4.88
CA SER A 303 -9.40 28.97 -6.23
C SER A 303 -10.59 29.00 -7.19
N MET A 304 -11.74 28.46 -6.78
CA MET A 304 -12.96 28.48 -7.60
C MET A 304 -13.53 29.89 -7.79
N ALA A 305 -13.43 30.76 -6.78
CA ALA A 305 -13.84 32.15 -6.89
C ALA A 305 -12.96 32.94 -7.89
N ILE A 306 -11.65 32.70 -7.86
CA ILE A 306 -10.72 33.32 -8.81
C ILE A 306 -10.95 32.78 -10.22
N LEU A 307 -11.17 31.46 -10.39
CA LEU A 307 -11.55 30.86 -11.67
C LEU A 307 -12.81 31.52 -12.24
N ALA A 308 -13.85 31.68 -11.42
CA ALA A 308 -15.07 32.35 -11.82
C ALA A 308 -14.80 33.78 -12.31
N GLY A 309 -14.02 34.56 -11.56
CA GLY A 309 -13.65 35.93 -11.93
C GLY A 309 -12.86 36.00 -13.24
N THR A 310 -11.82 35.17 -13.40
CA THR A 310 -10.96 35.17 -14.59
C THR A 310 -11.66 34.63 -15.83
N THR A 311 -12.61 33.71 -15.68
CA THR A 311 -13.35 33.14 -16.82
C THR A 311 -14.60 33.95 -17.18
N SER A 312 -15.06 34.85 -16.30
CA SER A 312 -16.18 35.77 -16.56
C SER A 312 -15.93 36.76 -17.69
N THR A 313 -14.66 37.06 -18.00
CA THR A 313 -14.24 37.98 -19.06
C THR A 313 -14.05 37.28 -20.42
N GLY A 314 -14.38 35.99 -20.53
CA GLY A 314 -14.28 35.25 -21.78
C GLY A 314 -15.39 35.68 -22.75
N THR A 315 -15.01 36.10 -23.95
CA THR A 315 -15.93 36.41 -25.06
C THR A 315 -15.84 35.33 -26.13
N THR A 316 -16.90 35.09 -26.88
CA THR A 316 -16.86 34.23 -28.06
C THR A 316 -16.58 35.07 -29.30
N ASN A 317 -15.64 34.62 -30.13
CA ASN A 317 -15.41 35.23 -31.45
C ASN A 317 -16.56 34.93 -32.42
N GLU A 318 -16.58 35.63 -33.56
CA GLU A 318 -17.52 35.39 -34.67
C GLU A 318 -17.53 33.93 -35.16
N ASP A 319 -16.41 33.20 -34.98
CA ASP A 319 -16.28 31.77 -35.32
C ASP A 319 -16.73 30.80 -34.20
N GLY A 320 -17.30 31.30 -33.10
CA GLY A 320 -17.71 30.49 -31.96
C GLY A 320 -16.57 29.98 -31.07
N ALA A 321 -15.32 30.39 -31.34
CA ALA A 321 -14.17 30.06 -30.51
C ALA A 321 -14.13 30.92 -29.23
N PRO A 322 -13.91 30.33 -28.04
CA PRO A 322 -13.75 31.08 -26.81
C PRO A 322 -12.44 31.88 -26.83
N GLN A 323 -12.55 33.21 -26.74
CA GLN A 323 -11.44 34.14 -26.60
C GLN A 323 -11.32 34.59 -25.14
N LEU A 324 -10.15 34.34 -24.56
CA LEU A 324 -9.79 34.81 -23.24
C LEU A 324 -8.39 35.43 -23.32
N SER A 325 -8.18 36.57 -22.65
CA SER A 325 -6.85 37.19 -22.62
C SER A 325 -5.83 36.21 -22.04
N THR A 326 -4.62 36.20 -22.60
CA THR A 326 -3.57 35.24 -22.21
C THR A 326 -3.29 35.28 -20.69
N ALA A 327 -3.34 36.48 -20.08
CA ALA A 327 -3.15 36.66 -18.65
C ALA A 327 -4.27 36.00 -17.81
N TYR A 328 -5.54 36.16 -18.22
CA TYR A 328 -6.67 35.52 -17.53
C TYR A 328 -6.71 34.01 -17.75
N GLY A 329 -6.33 33.53 -18.94
CA GLY A 329 -6.21 32.10 -19.23
C GLY A 329 -5.13 31.40 -18.40
N VAL A 330 -3.93 31.99 -18.31
CA VAL A 330 -2.84 31.48 -17.45
C VAL A 330 -3.29 31.44 -15.98
N THR A 331 -3.93 32.52 -15.51
CA THR A 331 -4.44 32.59 -14.13
C THR A 331 -5.49 31.50 -13.86
N ALA A 332 -6.43 31.28 -14.78
CA ALA A 332 -7.44 30.23 -14.66
C ALA A 332 -6.81 28.83 -14.58
N VAL A 333 -5.79 28.54 -15.40
CA VAL A 333 -5.08 27.26 -15.36
C VAL A 333 -4.31 27.08 -14.05
N VAL A 334 -3.58 28.11 -13.60
CA VAL A 334 -2.83 28.06 -12.32
C VAL A 334 -3.77 27.78 -11.15
N PHE A 335 -4.91 28.47 -11.08
CA PHE A 335 -5.85 28.29 -9.98
C PHE A 335 -6.68 27.00 -10.10
N LEU A 336 -6.81 26.40 -11.30
CA LEU A 336 -7.33 25.04 -11.46
C LEU A 336 -6.39 24.02 -10.80
N PHE A 337 -5.09 24.14 -11.02
CA PHE A 337 -4.09 23.32 -10.35
C PHE A 337 -3.99 23.62 -8.85
N ALA A 338 -4.17 24.89 -8.44
CA ALA A 338 -4.24 25.27 -7.03
C ALA A 338 -5.44 24.60 -6.34
N PHE A 339 -6.62 24.60 -6.96
CA PHE A 339 -7.80 23.87 -6.46
C PHE A 339 -7.49 22.39 -6.22
N ASN A 340 -6.91 21.71 -7.23
CA ASN A 340 -6.53 20.30 -7.11
C ASN A 340 -5.50 20.06 -6.00
N SER A 341 -4.58 21.01 -5.78
CA SER A 341 -3.58 20.93 -4.72
C SER A 341 -4.20 21.06 -3.32
N PHE A 342 -5.10 22.04 -3.13
CA PHE A 342 -5.82 22.19 -1.86
C PHE A 342 -6.77 21.03 -1.58
N PHE A 343 -7.43 20.49 -2.61
CA PHE A 343 -8.23 19.27 -2.51
C PHE A 343 -7.38 18.07 -2.07
N ALA A 344 -6.22 17.87 -2.71
CA ALA A 344 -5.32 16.77 -2.40
C ALA A 344 -4.81 16.82 -0.95
N VAL A 345 -4.41 18.00 -0.48
CA VAL A 345 -3.88 18.19 0.89
C VAL A 345 -4.99 18.10 1.95
N GLY A 346 -6.16 18.70 1.68
CA GLY A 346 -7.19 18.88 2.70
C GLY A 346 -8.27 17.81 2.74
N TRP A 347 -8.66 17.23 1.60
CA TRP A 347 -9.89 16.43 1.49
C TRP A 347 -9.68 15.04 0.90
N LEU A 348 -8.81 14.86 -0.09
CA LEU A 348 -8.65 13.59 -0.82
C LEU A 348 -8.43 12.38 0.10
N GLY A 349 -7.55 12.50 1.10
CA GLY A 349 -7.32 11.44 2.09
C GLY A 349 -8.37 11.44 3.21
N MET A 350 -8.89 12.61 3.56
CA MET A 350 -9.80 12.78 4.69
C MET A 350 -11.18 12.16 4.42
N THR A 351 -11.63 12.12 3.17
CA THR A 351 -12.89 11.48 2.79
C THR A 351 -12.94 9.98 3.10
N TRP A 352 -11.79 9.32 3.18
CA TRP A 352 -11.69 7.89 3.48
C TRP A 352 -11.30 7.64 4.95
N LEU A 353 -10.41 8.48 5.47
CA LEU A 353 -9.87 8.31 6.81
C LEU A 353 -10.88 8.74 7.90
N TYR A 354 -11.50 9.90 7.73
CA TYR A 354 -12.33 10.52 8.77
C TYR A 354 -13.62 9.73 9.07
N PRO A 355 -14.38 9.20 8.09
CA PRO A 355 -15.53 8.35 8.38
C PRO A 355 -15.15 7.06 9.14
N ALA A 356 -14.00 6.47 8.82
CA ALA A 356 -13.51 5.28 9.50
C ALA A 356 -13.05 5.55 10.95
N GLU A 357 -12.55 6.77 11.22
CA GLU A 357 -12.15 7.21 12.56
C GLU A 357 -13.35 7.58 13.45
N VAL A 358 -14.39 8.20 12.89
CA VAL A 358 -15.58 8.68 13.64
C VAL A 358 -16.62 7.59 13.88
N THR A 359 -16.64 6.56 13.04
CA THR A 359 -17.61 5.46 13.18
C THR A 359 -17.21 4.49 14.28
N GLY A 360 -18.15 4.29 15.20
CA GLY A 360 -17.97 3.38 16.32
C GLY A 360 -17.75 1.93 15.88
N LEU A 361 -16.97 1.19 16.67
CA LEU A 361 -16.46 -0.13 16.30
C LEU A 361 -17.55 -1.13 15.90
N ASN A 362 -18.73 -1.05 16.51
CA ASN A 362 -19.81 -2.02 16.32
C ASN A 362 -20.52 -1.92 14.94
N ILE A 363 -20.53 -0.74 14.33
CA ILE A 363 -21.23 -0.48 13.05
C ILE A 363 -20.29 -0.10 11.91
N ARG A 364 -18.98 -0.16 12.15
CA ARG A 364 -17.96 0.40 11.26
C ARG A 364 -17.99 -0.19 9.85
N ILE A 365 -18.21 -1.50 9.72
CA ILE A 365 -18.23 -2.18 8.42
C ILE A 365 -19.39 -1.65 7.56
N GLN A 366 -20.58 -1.60 8.16
CA GLN A 366 -21.79 -1.13 7.50
C GLN A 366 -21.72 0.37 7.19
N ALA A 367 -21.20 1.18 8.13
CA ALA A 367 -21.04 2.61 7.96
C ALA A 367 -20.00 2.96 6.87
N ASN A 368 -18.89 2.22 6.80
CA ASN A 368 -17.89 2.40 5.74
C ASN A 368 -18.41 1.98 4.37
N ALA A 369 -19.21 0.89 4.30
CA ALA A 369 -19.87 0.49 3.07
C ALA A 369 -20.84 1.59 2.58
N LEU A 370 -21.68 2.13 3.49
CA LEU A 370 -22.60 3.22 3.16
C LEU A 370 -21.86 4.50 2.74
N SER A 371 -20.79 4.87 3.47
CA SER A 371 -19.94 6.01 3.12
C SER A 371 -19.33 5.88 1.72
N THR A 372 -18.86 4.69 1.37
CA THR A 372 -18.30 4.39 0.05
C THR A 372 -19.37 4.48 -1.04
N CYS A 373 -20.54 3.90 -0.82
CA CYS A 373 -21.69 4.00 -1.74
C CYS A 373 -22.11 5.46 -1.94
N SER A 374 -22.26 6.24 -0.87
CA SER A 374 -22.59 7.67 -0.95
C SER A 374 -21.54 8.45 -1.73
N ASN A 375 -20.24 8.16 -1.52
CA ASN A 375 -19.16 8.80 -2.26
C ASN A 375 -19.28 8.57 -3.78
N TRP A 376 -19.48 7.31 -4.20
CA TRP A 376 -19.62 6.97 -5.62
C TRP A 376 -20.89 7.54 -6.25
N ILE A 377 -22.01 7.55 -5.53
CA ILE A 377 -23.26 8.17 -6.00
C ILE A 377 -23.07 9.68 -6.19
N SER A 378 -22.43 10.37 -5.24
CA SER A 378 -22.14 11.80 -5.37
C SER A 378 -21.16 12.10 -6.51
N ASN A 379 -20.15 11.24 -6.71
CA ASN A 379 -19.24 11.34 -7.86
C ASN A 379 -19.98 11.16 -9.19
N PHE A 380 -20.86 10.16 -9.29
CA PHE A 380 -21.68 9.99 -10.48
C PHE A 380 -22.55 11.23 -10.75
N LEU A 381 -23.23 11.74 -9.71
CA LEU A 381 -24.06 12.93 -9.81
C LEU A 381 -23.27 14.14 -10.29
N ILE A 382 -22.06 14.39 -9.77
CA ILE A 382 -21.28 15.55 -10.21
C ILE A 382 -20.78 15.40 -11.64
N VAL A 383 -20.39 14.20 -12.07
CA VAL A 383 -20.00 13.94 -13.46
C VAL A 383 -21.19 14.17 -14.41
N MET A 384 -22.40 13.82 -14.01
CA MET A 384 -23.61 14.05 -14.81
C MET A 384 -24.06 15.52 -14.83
N ILE A 385 -23.93 16.25 -13.71
CA ILE A 385 -24.37 17.66 -13.61
C ILE A 385 -23.36 18.63 -14.23
N THR A 386 -22.06 18.30 -14.24
CA THR A 386 -21.02 19.25 -14.66
C THR A 386 -21.16 19.70 -16.14
N PRO A 387 -21.33 18.80 -17.13
CA PRO A 387 -21.54 19.22 -18.52
C PRO A 387 -22.77 20.13 -18.74
N PRO A 388 -23.99 19.80 -18.26
CA PRO A 388 -25.13 20.69 -18.39
C PRO A 388 -24.99 21.98 -17.57
N ALA A 389 -24.26 21.95 -16.45
CA ALA A 389 -23.95 23.17 -15.71
C ALA A 389 -23.08 24.12 -16.55
N PHE A 390 -22.00 23.64 -17.17
CA PHE A 390 -21.18 24.47 -18.07
C PHE A 390 -21.95 24.95 -19.31
N ALA A 391 -22.86 24.14 -19.85
CA ALA A 391 -23.68 24.54 -20.99
C ALA A 391 -24.66 25.69 -20.67
N ASN A 392 -25.28 25.68 -19.48
CA ASN A 392 -26.32 26.65 -19.11
C ASN A 392 -25.79 27.84 -18.28
N LEU A 393 -24.84 27.58 -17.38
CA LEU A 393 -24.33 28.55 -16.40
C LEU A 393 -22.94 29.09 -16.78
N GLN A 394 -22.23 28.44 -17.71
CA GLN A 394 -20.90 28.84 -18.17
C GLN A 394 -19.95 29.08 -16.99
N TRP A 395 -19.34 30.27 -16.89
CA TRP A 395 -18.41 30.65 -15.82
C TRP A 395 -19.08 30.67 -14.43
N LYS A 396 -20.41 30.84 -14.35
CA LYS A 396 -21.16 30.80 -13.08
C LYS A 396 -21.15 29.40 -12.46
N THR A 397 -20.79 28.37 -13.22
CA THR A 397 -20.52 27.01 -12.69
C THR A 397 -19.39 27.03 -11.67
N TYR A 398 -18.34 27.83 -11.89
CA TYR A 398 -17.26 28.00 -10.91
C TYR A 398 -17.72 28.75 -9.66
N VAL A 399 -18.65 29.71 -9.79
CA VAL A 399 -19.28 30.38 -8.63
C VAL A 399 -20.08 29.38 -7.80
N MET A 400 -20.85 28.50 -8.45
CA MET A 400 -21.59 27.43 -7.77
C MET A 400 -20.64 26.54 -6.95
N PHE A 401 -19.52 26.11 -7.54
CA PHE A 401 -18.51 25.33 -6.82
C PHE A 401 -17.84 26.11 -5.69
N ALA A 402 -17.57 27.41 -5.88
CA ALA A 402 -17.03 28.26 -4.82
C ALA A 402 -17.99 28.34 -3.62
N VAL A 403 -19.29 28.49 -3.87
CA VAL A 403 -20.33 28.52 -2.81
C VAL A 403 -20.42 27.18 -2.09
N PHE A 404 -20.38 26.06 -2.80
CA PHE A 404 -20.37 24.73 -2.16
C PHE A 404 -19.12 24.53 -1.29
N ASN A 405 -17.94 24.94 -1.77
CA ASN A 405 -16.72 24.91 -0.97
C ASN A 405 -16.79 25.86 0.24
N ALA A 406 -17.40 27.03 0.08
CA ALA A 406 -17.64 27.96 1.19
C ALA A 406 -18.57 27.35 2.24
N ALA A 407 -19.62 26.64 1.82
CA ALA A 407 -20.56 25.95 2.72
C ALA A 407 -19.91 24.79 3.48
N LEU A 408 -18.86 24.16 2.95
CA LEU A 408 -18.10 23.13 3.68
C LEU A 408 -17.37 23.70 4.90
N ILE A 409 -16.92 24.96 4.86
CA ILE A 409 -16.16 25.59 5.95
C ILE A 409 -16.95 25.62 7.28
N PRO A 410 -18.17 26.19 7.35
CA PRO A 410 -18.96 26.16 8.59
C PRO A 410 -19.36 24.74 8.98
N CYS A 411 -19.63 23.85 8.01
CA CYS A 411 -19.95 22.46 8.30
C CYS A 411 -18.80 21.74 9.04
N VAL A 412 -17.57 21.85 8.53
CA VAL A 412 -16.38 21.29 9.19
C VAL A 412 -16.10 22.00 10.51
N TYR A 413 -16.28 23.32 10.55
CA TYR A 413 -16.01 24.06 11.78
C TYR A 413 -16.96 23.67 12.92
N LEU A 414 -18.25 23.48 12.65
CA LEU A 414 -19.28 23.23 13.66
C LEU A 414 -19.48 21.75 13.99
N TYR A 415 -19.35 20.85 13.01
CA TYR A 415 -19.74 19.45 13.17
C TYR A 415 -18.57 18.46 13.18
N PHE A 416 -17.36 18.84 12.76
CA PHE A 416 -16.26 17.88 12.62
C PHE A 416 -15.30 17.94 13.84
N PRO A 417 -15.36 16.94 14.74
CA PRO A 417 -14.32 16.63 15.72
C PRO A 417 -12.89 16.71 15.20
N GLU A 418 -11.94 16.95 16.11
CA GLU A 418 -10.54 16.59 15.84
C GLU A 418 -10.27 15.17 16.35
N THR A 419 -9.86 14.28 15.44
CA THR A 419 -9.58 12.86 15.70
C THR A 419 -8.09 12.53 15.79
N SER A 420 -7.20 13.50 15.50
CA SER A 420 -5.76 13.25 15.50
C SER A 420 -5.22 12.82 16.86
N LYS A 421 -4.28 11.86 16.84
CA LYS A 421 -3.46 11.44 17.99
C LYS A 421 -4.30 10.90 19.17
N ARG A 422 -5.45 10.28 18.86
CA ARG A 422 -6.29 9.52 19.80
C ARG A 422 -6.50 8.09 19.29
N SER A 423 -6.71 7.15 20.19
CA SER A 423 -7.13 5.79 19.82
C SER A 423 -8.60 5.77 19.37
N LEU A 424 -9.02 4.71 18.68
CA LEU A 424 -10.41 4.57 18.22
C LEU A 424 -11.38 4.43 19.39
N GLU A 425 -10.94 3.79 20.47
CA GLU A 425 -11.67 3.61 21.72
C GLU A 425 -11.79 4.94 22.49
N GLU A 426 -10.74 5.77 22.46
CA GLU A 426 -10.82 7.15 22.97
C GLU A 426 -11.81 7.99 22.16
N ILE A 427 -11.94 7.75 20.85
CA ILE A 427 -12.94 8.41 20.00
C ILE A 427 -14.36 7.91 20.34
N ASP A 428 -14.54 6.64 20.65
CA ASP A 428 -15.85 6.12 21.10
C ASP A 428 -16.26 6.69 22.47
N LEU A 429 -15.32 6.76 23.43
CA LEU A 429 -15.55 7.42 24.71
C LEU A 429 -15.88 8.91 24.52
N TYR A 430 -15.17 9.55 23.60
CA TYR A 430 -15.34 10.95 23.24
C TYR A 430 -16.78 11.26 22.78
N PHE A 431 -17.37 10.41 21.93
CA PHE A 431 -18.76 10.58 21.50
C PHE A 431 -19.76 10.23 22.60
N ALA A 432 -19.52 9.19 23.40
CA ALA A 432 -20.40 8.84 24.51
C ALA A 432 -20.44 9.90 25.60
N ARG A 433 -19.28 10.47 25.96
CA ARG A 433 -19.19 11.53 26.95
C ARG A 433 -19.82 12.82 26.44
N ALA A 434 -19.59 13.17 25.18
CA ALA A 434 -20.26 14.31 24.54
C ALA A 434 -21.79 14.17 24.60
N TRP A 435 -22.32 12.97 24.34
CA TRP A 435 -23.75 12.67 24.46
C TRP A 435 -24.26 12.80 25.90
N SER A 436 -23.56 12.20 26.87
CA SER A 436 -23.97 12.21 28.27
C SER A 436 -23.92 13.59 28.92
N GLU A 437 -22.96 14.43 28.56
CA GLU A 437 -22.82 15.78 29.09
C GLU A 437 -23.63 16.83 28.29
N GLY A 438 -24.30 16.42 27.20
CA GLY A 438 -25.06 17.33 26.33
C GLY A 438 -24.18 18.36 25.61
N VAL A 439 -22.89 18.07 25.43
CA VAL A 439 -21.91 18.97 24.84
C VAL A 439 -21.61 18.53 23.40
N SER A 440 -21.49 19.49 22.48
CA SER A 440 -21.07 19.18 21.10
C SER A 440 -19.76 18.38 21.11
N PRO A 441 -19.65 17.30 20.31
CA PRO A 441 -18.41 16.57 20.16
C PRO A 441 -17.23 17.53 19.87
N VAL A 442 -17.41 18.52 18.99
CA VAL A 442 -16.33 19.46 18.63
C VAL A 442 -15.75 20.20 19.86
N LYS A 443 -16.58 20.52 20.85
CA LYS A 443 -16.13 21.13 22.11
C LYS A 443 -15.45 20.09 22.99
N MET A 444 -16.02 18.88 23.09
CA MET A 444 -15.44 17.76 23.83
C MET A 444 -14.02 17.42 23.34
N ALA A 445 -13.72 17.66 22.06
CA ALA A 445 -12.45 17.23 21.45
C ALA A 445 -11.29 18.06 21.97
N LYS A 446 -11.60 19.30 22.37
CA LYS A 446 -10.66 20.28 22.90
C LYS A 446 -10.43 20.09 24.40
N THR A 447 -11.43 19.60 25.14
CA THR A 447 -11.43 19.58 26.60
C THR A 447 -11.10 18.21 27.19
N MET A 448 -11.39 17.12 26.47
CA MET A 448 -11.16 15.77 26.97
C MET A 448 -9.66 15.51 27.14
N PRO A 449 -9.20 15.05 28.33
CA PRO A 449 -7.81 14.64 28.50
C PRO A 449 -7.51 13.38 27.68
N ARG A 450 -6.24 13.01 27.59
CA ARG A 450 -5.83 11.72 27.04
C ARG A 450 -5.75 10.72 28.18
N TYR A 451 -6.16 9.50 27.91
CA TYR A 451 -6.23 8.47 28.94
C TYR A 451 -5.17 7.40 28.68
N THR A 452 -4.55 6.90 29.75
CA THR A 452 -3.81 5.64 29.66
C THR A 452 -4.79 4.49 29.48
N ALA A 453 -4.32 3.34 28.98
CA ALA A 453 -5.20 2.20 28.68
C ALA A 453 -6.07 1.78 29.90
N THR A 454 -5.51 1.82 31.11
CA THR A 454 -6.22 1.45 32.35
C THR A 454 -7.26 2.48 32.76
N GLU A 455 -6.98 3.78 32.57
CA GLU A 455 -7.94 4.84 32.87
C GLU A 455 -9.08 4.88 31.83
N LEU A 456 -8.75 4.59 30.57
CA LEU A 456 -9.72 4.52 29.47
C LEU A 456 -10.77 3.44 29.72
N ASP A 457 -10.36 2.26 30.21
CA ASP A 457 -11.28 1.16 30.57
C ASP A 457 -12.25 1.59 31.68
N ASN A 458 -11.75 2.28 32.70
CA ASN A 458 -12.57 2.78 33.82
C ASN A 458 -13.58 3.84 33.36
N GLU A 459 -13.20 4.70 32.41
CA GLU A 459 -14.11 5.71 31.86
C GLU A 459 -15.13 5.10 30.88
N LEU A 460 -14.72 4.16 30.03
CA LEU A 460 -15.64 3.43 29.14
C LEU A 460 -16.71 2.66 29.92
N ALA A 461 -16.35 2.11 31.08
CA ALA A 461 -17.27 1.40 31.97
C ALA A 461 -18.44 2.25 32.50
N LYS A 462 -18.33 3.58 32.44
CA LYS A 462 -19.41 4.49 32.85
C LYS A 462 -20.50 4.65 31.79
N TYR A 463 -20.20 4.33 30.53
CA TYR A 463 -21.07 4.63 29.39
C TYR A 463 -21.51 3.41 28.59
N PHE A 464 -20.84 2.26 28.76
CA PHE A 464 -21.08 1.06 27.97
C PHE A 464 -21.26 -0.16 28.87
N SER A 465 -22.06 -1.15 28.41
CA SER A 465 -22.28 -2.38 29.18
C SER A 465 -21.02 -3.26 29.21
N ALA A 466 -20.92 -4.19 30.18
CA ALA A 466 -19.78 -5.11 30.25
C ALA A 466 -19.59 -5.92 28.95
N ALA A 467 -20.68 -6.30 28.27
CA ALA A 467 -20.65 -6.98 26.98
C ALA A 467 -20.17 -6.08 25.83
N ASP A 468 -20.56 -4.79 25.81
CA ASP A 468 -20.06 -3.81 24.86
C ASP A 468 -18.57 -3.52 25.08
N ILE A 469 -18.16 -3.41 26.34
CA ILE A 469 -16.75 -3.27 26.73
C ILE A 469 -15.98 -4.53 26.35
N GLU A 470 -16.58 -5.71 26.42
CA GLU A 470 -15.94 -6.97 26.03
C GLU A 470 -15.82 -7.15 24.51
N GLN A 471 -16.80 -6.69 23.73
CA GLN A 471 -16.74 -6.62 22.27
C GLN A 471 -15.74 -5.56 21.79
N ARG A 472 -15.67 -4.42 22.48
CA ARG A 472 -14.66 -3.37 22.26
C ARG A 472 -13.29 -3.80 22.76
N ARG A 473 -13.22 -4.57 23.84
CA ARG A 473 -12.07 -5.39 24.22
C ARG A 473 -11.79 -6.43 23.16
N GLY A 474 -12.74 -6.95 22.40
CA GLY A 474 -12.46 -7.82 21.25
C GLY A 474 -11.50 -7.15 20.27
N SER A 475 -11.67 -5.84 20.04
CA SER A 475 -10.70 -5.01 19.29
C SER A 475 -9.40 -4.70 20.06
N MET A 476 -9.46 -4.66 21.40
CA MET A 476 -8.32 -4.46 22.32
C MET A 476 -7.56 -5.75 22.72
N LEU A 477 -8.15 -6.94 22.53
CA LEU A 477 -7.70 -8.29 22.93
C LEU A 477 -7.34 -9.10 21.68
N GLN A 478 -7.91 -8.81 20.51
CA GLN A 478 -7.25 -9.15 19.23
C GLN A 478 -5.96 -8.36 19.03
N SER A 479 -5.76 -7.26 19.76
CA SER A 479 -4.48 -6.55 19.86
C SER A 479 -3.65 -6.90 21.12
N ARG A 480 -4.14 -7.77 22.04
CA ARG A 480 -3.44 -8.13 23.31
C ARG A 480 -3.47 -9.59 23.80
N ARG A 481 -4.09 -10.58 23.14
CA ARG A 481 -3.99 -12.00 23.57
C ARG A 481 -2.74 -12.68 22.96
N PRO A 482 -1.79 -13.20 23.78
CA PRO A 482 -0.95 -14.31 23.38
C PRO A 482 -1.79 -15.60 23.41
N SER A 483 -1.82 -16.35 22.32
CA SER A 483 -2.56 -17.60 22.23
C SER A 483 -1.94 -18.66 23.14
N ALA A 484 -2.55 -18.91 24.31
CA ALA A 484 -2.32 -20.10 25.10
C ALA A 484 -3.30 -21.21 24.67
N MET A 485 -2.70 -22.36 24.34
CA MET A 485 -3.19 -23.74 24.20
C MET A 485 -4.68 -24.01 24.40
N THR A 486 -5.31 -24.54 23.34
CA THR A 486 -6.51 -25.38 23.47
C THR A 486 -6.09 -26.78 23.95
N GLN A 487 -6.61 -27.17 25.11
CA GLN A 487 -6.48 -28.51 25.68
C GLN A 487 -7.11 -29.58 24.77
N ALA A 488 -6.56 -30.80 24.87
CA ALA A 488 -7.00 -32.00 24.19
C ALA A 488 -8.45 -32.39 24.53
N PRO A 489 -9.20 -33.04 23.63
CA PRO A 489 -10.51 -33.59 23.94
C PRO A 489 -10.40 -34.87 24.79
N ASP A 490 -11.23 -34.91 25.83
CA ASP A 490 -11.42 -36.01 26.78
C ASP A 490 -11.74 -37.36 26.13
N GLU A 491 -11.18 -38.43 26.71
CA GLU A 491 -11.54 -39.83 26.45
C GLU A 491 -13.00 -40.12 26.84
N PRO A 492 -13.75 -40.90 26.03
CA PRO A 492 -15.05 -41.39 26.46
C PRO A 492 -14.92 -42.56 27.45
N SER A 493 -15.55 -42.38 28.61
CA SER A 493 -15.72 -43.34 29.68
C SER A 493 -16.27 -44.69 29.21
N VAL A 494 -15.53 -45.75 29.55
CA VAL A 494 -15.95 -47.15 29.49
C VAL A 494 -17.14 -47.36 30.45
N ASN A 495 -18.30 -47.73 29.92
CA ASN A 495 -19.39 -48.28 30.71
C ASN A 495 -19.47 -49.80 30.48
N LYS A 496 -19.13 -50.57 31.51
CA LYS A 496 -19.26 -52.03 31.57
C LYS A 496 -20.58 -52.40 32.24
N ASN A 497 -21.19 -53.47 31.72
CA ASN A 497 -22.21 -54.36 32.34
C ASN A 497 -23.66 -53.84 32.28
N THR A 498 -24.71 -54.62 31.96
CA THR A 498 -24.91 -56.07 31.67
C THR A 498 -26.37 -56.29 31.23
N THR A 499 -26.65 -57.43 30.56
CA THR A 499 -27.95 -58.18 30.47
C THR A 499 -29.11 -57.50 29.72
N GLN A 500 -29.80 -58.10 28.75
CA GLN A 500 -30.21 -59.49 28.47
C GLN A 500 -30.10 -59.83 26.98
#